data_AF-A0A349JGN7-F1
#
_entry.id   AF-A0A349JGN7-F1
#
_cell.length_a   1.000
_cell.length_b   1.000
_cell.length_c   1.000
_cell.angle_alpha   90.00
_cell.angle_beta   90.00
_cell.angle_gamma   90.00
#
_symmetry.space_group_name_H-M   'P 1'
#
loop_
_entity.id
_entity.type
_entity.pdbx_description
1 polymer ?
#
loop_
_entity_poly.entity_id
_entity_poly.type
_entity_poly.pdbx_seq_one_letter_code
_entity_poly.pdbx_strand_id
1 'polypeptide(L)' 'MGNSFPKCSTGTDDQGSITLDWTSLEPERTVRLFCPFSAEQPVDIYHHTKNENVVEDLLSSSTLVYWLQWFNKI' A
#
# COMPACT_ATOMS: atom_id res chain seq x y z
N MET A 1 18.39 2.32 -6.37
CA MET A 1 16.99 1.85 -6.30
C MET A 1 16.28 2.55 -7.45
N GLY A 2 16.25 1.88 -8.61
CA GLY A 2 15.97 2.49 -9.92
C GLY A 2 14.49 2.64 -10.22
N ASN A 3 14.20 3.26 -11.37
CA ASN A 3 12.91 3.63 -11.97
C ASN A 3 11.78 2.58 -12.03
N SER A 4 11.89 1.44 -11.34
CA SER A 4 10.94 0.33 -11.32
C SER A 4 9.99 0.34 -10.11
N PHE A 5 10.15 1.27 -9.17
CA PHE A 5 9.18 1.44 -8.09
C PHE A 5 8.00 2.30 -8.59
N PRO A 6 6.75 1.81 -8.49
CA PRO A 6 5.60 2.58 -8.93
C PRO A 6 5.50 3.84 -8.09
N LYS A 7 5.14 4.96 -8.73
CA LYS A 7 4.92 6.23 -8.02
C LYS A 7 3.72 6.06 -7.09
N CYS A 8 3.87 6.47 -5.84
CA CYS A 8 2.76 6.61 -4.90
C CYS A 8 2.45 8.08 -4.64
N SER A 9 1.22 8.34 -4.21
CA SER A 9 0.89 9.52 -3.43
C SER A 9 1.13 9.26 -1.95
N THR A 10 1.47 10.31 -1.20
CA THR A 10 1.70 10.24 0.24
C THR A 10 0.71 11.14 0.97
N GLY A 11 0.24 10.70 2.13
CA GLY A 11 -0.67 11.47 2.98
C GLY A 11 -0.37 11.28 4.46
N THR A 12 -0.96 12.16 5.27
CA THR A 12 -0.97 12.05 6.73
C THR A 12 -2.38 12.29 7.24
N ASP A 13 -2.74 11.65 8.36
CA ASP A 13 -4.00 11.94 9.07
C ASP A 13 -3.80 12.94 10.22
N ASP A 14 -4.89 13.33 10.87
CA ASP A 14 -4.88 14.27 12.00
C ASP A 14 -4.16 13.72 13.25
N GLN A 15 -3.89 12.41 13.29
CA GLN A 15 -3.17 11.74 14.38
C GLN A 15 -1.67 11.60 14.09
N GLY A 16 -1.21 11.97 12.89
CA GLY A 16 0.19 11.86 12.47
C GLY A 16 0.56 10.51 11.87
N SER A 17 -0.43 9.67 11.51
CA SER A 17 -0.19 8.46 10.73
C SER A 17 0.27 8.81 9.31
N ILE A 18 0.95 7.88 8.65
CA ILE A 18 1.47 8.05 7.28
C ILE A 18 0.79 7.04 6.36
N THR A 19 0.35 7.52 5.20
CA THR A 19 -0.25 6.69 4.16
C THR A 19 0.55 6.80 2.87
N LEU A 20 0.80 5.65 2.22
CA LEU A 20 1.32 5.57 0.86
C LEU A 20 0.29 4.87 -0.02
N ASP A 21 -0.14 5.52 -1.10
CA ASP A 21 -1.19 5.04 -2.00
C ASP A 21 -0.65 4.83 -3.41
N TRP A 22 -0.83 3.63 -3.96
CA TRP A 22 -0.64 3.29 -5.36
C TRP A 22 -1.98 2.97 -5.98
N THR A 23 -2.43 3.79 -6.94
CA THR A 23 -3.73 3.62 -7.60
C THR A 23 -3.53 3.53 -9.10
N SER A 24 -4.21 2.57 -9.72
CA SER A 24 -4.28 2.39 -11.17
C SER A 24 -5.75 2.42 -11.59
N LEU A 25 -6.06 3.17 -12.65
CA LEU A 25 -7.42 3.26 -13.20
C LEU A 25 -7.74 2.07 -14.11
N GLU A 26 -6.75 1.58 -14.86
CA GLU A 26 -6.90 0.42 -15.75
C GLU A 26 -5.64 -0.46 -15.67
N PRO A 27 -5.71 -1.67 -15.06
CA PRO A 27 -6.86 -2.21 -14.31
C PRO A 27 -7.14 -1.39 -13.04
N GLU A 28 -8.41 -1.37 -12.60
CA GLU A 28 -8.84 -0.71 -11.35
C GLU A 28 -8.28 -1.49 -10.16
N ARG A 29 -7.18 -0.98 -9.60
CA ARG A 29 -6.51 -1.57 -8.44
C ARG A 29 -5.84 -0.51 -7.58
N THR A 30 -5.78 -0.80 -6.29
CA THR A 30 -5.09 0.02 -5.30
C THR A 30 -4.24 -0.84 -4.39
N VAL A 31 -3.06 -0.36 -4.04
CA VAL A 31 -2.29 -0.83 -2.88
C VAL A 31 -2.10 0.37 -1.96
N ARG A 32 -2.40 0.23 -0.68
CA ARG A 32 -2.19 1.27 0.34
C ARG A 32 -1.37 0.69 1.47
N LEU A 33 -0.27 1.36 1.80
CA LEU A 33 0.43 1.14 3.05
C LEU A 33 -0.03 2.16 4.07
N PHE A 34 -0.45 1.72 5.24
CA PHE A 34 -0.82 2.57 6.35
C PHE A 34 0.12 2.31 7.53
N CYS A 35 0.88 3.34 7.90
CA CYS A 35 1.72 3.34 9.08
C CYS A 35 1.04 4.19 10.15
N PRO A 36 0.47 3.58 11.20
CA PRO A 36 -0.15 4.33 12.28
C PRO A 36 0.91 5.16 13.02
N PHE A 37 0.48 6.26 13.64
CA PHE A 37 1.34 7.05 14.54
C PHE A 37 1.82 6.23 15.75
N SER A 38 0.98 5.35 16.28
CA SER A 38 1.31 4.53 17.44
C SER A 38 2.09 3.29 17.05
N ALA A 39 3.21 3.04 17.72
CA ALA A 39 3.99 1.81 17.58
C ALA A 39 3.30 0.55 18.15
N GLU A 40 2.19 0.71 18.87
CA GLU A 40 1.38 -0.41 19.37
C GLU A 40 0.40 -0.94 18.30
N GLN A 41 0.16 -0.19 17.23
CA GLN A 41 -0.69 -0.59 16.12
C GLN A 41 0.18 -1.16 14.99
N PRO A 42 -0.26 -2.24 14.33
CA PRO A 42 0.47 -2.80 13.21
C PRO A 42 0.48 -1.82 12.03
N VAL A 43 1.54 -1.88 11.23
CA VAL A 43 1.54 -1.27 9.89
C VAL A 43 0.70 -2.19 9.01
N ASP A 44 -0.30 -1.64 8.32
CA ASP A 44 -1.21 -2.42 7.49
C ASP A 44 -0.94 -2.19 6.01
N ILE A 45 -1.19 -3.23 5.20
CA ILE A 45 -1.29 -3.10 3.75
C ILE A 45 -2.71 -3.48 3.30
N TYR A 46 -3.34 -2.53 2.62
CA TYR A 46 -4.63 -2.72 1.98
C TYR A 46 -4.37 -2.95 0.50
N HIS A 47 -5.07 -3.90 -0.09
CA HIS A 47 -5.13 -4.04 -1.54
C HIS A 47 -6.58 -4.19 -1.99
N HIS A 48 -6.88 -3.50 -3.08
CA HIS A 48 -8.21 -3.40 -3.65
C HIS A 48 -8.16 -3.74 -5.13
N THR A 49 -9.14 -4.50 -5.57
CA THR A 49 -9.57 -4.57 -6.97
C THR A 49 -11.07 -4.29 -7.03
N LYS A 50 -11.60 -4.08 -8.23
CA LYS A 50 -13.04 -4.00 -8.47
C LYS A 50 -13.88 -5.08 -7.76
N ASN A 51 -13.32 -6.28 -7.53
CA ASN A 51 -14.05 -7.42 -6.97
C ASN A 51 -13.59 -7.83 -5.55
N GLU A 52 -12.50 -7.25 -5.03
CA GLU A 52 -11.85 -7.75 -3.82
C GLU A 52 -11.28 -6.62 -2.97
N ASN A 53 -11.47 -6.73 -1.66
CA ASN A 53 -10.91 -5.86 -0.64
C ASN A 53 -10.24 -6.73 0.42
N VAL A 54 -8.93 -6.58 0.60
CA VAL A 54 -8.19 -7.35 1.59
C VAL A 54 -7.25 -6.42 2.33
N VAL A 55 -7.10 -6.72 3.62
CA VAL A 55 -6.21 -6.05 4.57
C VAL A 55 -5.36 -7.12 5.22
N GLU A 56 -4.06 -6.86 5.32
CA GLU A 56 -3.14 -7.72 6.04
C GLU A 56 -2.09 -6.89 6.77
N ASP A 57 -1.63 -7.38 7.91
CA ASP A 57 -0.54 -6.78 8.65
C ASP A 57 0.75 -6.87 7.80
N LEU A 58 1.50 -5.77 7.73
CA LEU A 58 2.81 -5.74 7.13
C LEU A 58 3.84 -6.42 8.06
N LEU A 59 3.91 -7.73 7.96
CA LEU A 59 4.86 -8.55 8.74
C LEU A 59 6.32 -8.27 8.36
N SER A 60 6.57 -7.84 7.12
CA SER A 60 7.91 -7.47 6.64
C SER A 60 7.87 -6.66 5.35
N SER A 61 9.01 -6.06 4.97
CA SER A 61 9.14 -5.33 3.70
C SER A 61 8.91 -6.20 2.45
N SER A 62 9.08 -7.53 2.53
CA SER A 62 8.84 -8.42 1.39
C SER A 62 7.35 -8.52 1.05
N THR A 63 6.47 -8.40 2.05
CA THR A 63 5.01 -8.32 1.86
C THR A 63 4.64 -7.12 0.99
N LEU A 64 5.20 -5.94 1.28
CA LEU A 64 5.00 -4.75 0.44
C LEU A 64 5.53 -4.96 -0.98
N VAL A 65 6.73 -5.51 -1.12
CA VAL A 65 7.32 -5.78 -2.44
C VAL A 65 6.45 -6.72 -3.27
N TYR A 66 5.88 -7.76 -2.65
CA TYR A 66 4.98 -8.70 -3.31
C TYR A 66 3.75 -7.99 -3.90
N TRP A 67 3.08 -7.14 -3.10
CA TRP A 67 1.89 -6.41 -3.57
C TRP A 67 2.22 -5.34 -4.61
N LEU A 68 3.37 -4.68 -4.52
CA LEU A 68 3.82 -3.75 -5.55
C LEU A 68 4.17 -4.46 -6.87
N GLN A 69 4.70 -5.69 -6.80
CA GLN A 69 4.89 -6.52 -7.99
C GLN A 69 3.55 -6.94 -8.60
N TRP A 70 2.59 -7.37 -7.78
CA TRP A 70 1.22 -7.66 -8.21
C TRP A 70 0.57 -6.42 -8.86
N PHE A 71 0.72 -5.25 -8.25
CA PHE A 71 0.25 -3.96 -8.76
C PHE A 71 0.93 -3.54 -10.07
N ASN A 72 2.11 -4.06 -10.39
CA ASN A 72 2.81 -3.76 -11.63
C ASN A 72 2.62 -4.82 -12.72
N LYS A 73 1.93 -5.94 -12.46
CA LYS A 73 1.60 -6.90 -13.51
C LYS A 73 0.63 -6.23 -14.49
N ILE A 74 1.11 -5.94 -15.70
CA ILE A 74 0.31 -5.51 -16.85
C ILE A 74 -0.24 -6.77 -17.52
#